data_AF-A0A951BCH3-F1
#
_entry.id   AF-A0A951BCH3-F1
#
_cell.length_a   1.000
_cell.length_b   1.000
_cell.length_c   1.000
_cell.angle_alpha   90.00
_cell.angle_beta   90.00
_cell.angle_gamma   90.00
#
_symmetry.space_group_name_H-M   'P 1'
#
loop_
_entity.id
_entity.type
_entity.pdbx_description
1 polymer ?
#
loop_
_entity_poly.entity_id
_entity_poly.type
_entity_poly.pdbx_seq_one_letter_code
_entity_poly.pdbx_strand_id
1 'polypeptide(L)' 'MTLAQTAPRADAASIHPTAIVEPGAELGTGVIIGPFSHVGRNVTLGDAVVLVSHAVVAGRTTIGARTKIYP' A
#
# COMPACT_ATOMS: atom_id res chain seq x y z
N MET A 1 14.72 15.80 -16.86
CA MET A 1 14.95 14.71 -15.89
C MET A 1 13.57 14.26 -15.43
N THR A 2 13.01 13.31 -16.17
CA THR A 2 11.57 13.11 -16.32
C THR A 2 10.99 12.35 -15.12
N LEU A 3 10.04 12.97 -14.41
CA LEU A 3 9.25 12.32 -13.37
C LEU A 3 8.26 11.37 -14.06
N ALA A 4 8.58 10.08 -14.07
CA ALA A 4 7.65 9.04 -14.47
C ALA A 4 6.58 8.86 -13.38
N GLN A 5 5.58 9.75 -13.37
CA GLN A 5 4.29 9.46 -12.76
C GLN A 5 3.59 8.43 -13.64
N THR A 6 3.77 7.14 -13.33
CA THR A 6 2.87 6.11 -13.88
C THR A 6 1.65 6.06 -12.97
N ALA A 7 0.52 6.55 -13.49
CA ALA A 7 -0.74 6.70 -12.80
C ALA A 7 -1.24 5.38 -12.16
N PRO A 8 -1.80 5.40 -10.94
CA PRO A 8 -2.51 4.26 -10.40
C PRO A 8 -3.83 4.12 -11.16
N ARG A 9 -4.04 2.98 -11.81
CA ARG A 9 -5.39 2.46 -12.09
C ARG A 9 -5.40 1.05 -11.52
N ALA A 10 -6.30 0.67 -10.62
CA ALA A 10 -7.75 0.91 -10.70
C ALA A 10 -8.40 0.97 -9.28
N ASP A 11 -9.32 1.91 -9.07
CA ASP A 11 -10.37 1.96 -8.01
C ASP A 11 -10.07 1.59 -6.53
N ALA A 12 -9.79 2.51 -5.62
CA ALA A 12 -8.84 3.59 -5.58
C ALA A 12 -8.21 3.45 -4.19
N ALA A 13 -7.00 2.90 -4.11
CA ALA A 13 -6.31 2.79 -2.83
C ALA A 13 -6.11 4.21 -2.26
N SER A 14 -6.54 4.42 -1.02
CA SER A 14 -6.41 5.70 -0.31
C SER A 14 -5.04 5.74 0.36
N ILE A 15 -4.08 6.40 -0.28
CA ILE A 15 -2.69 6.46 0.17
C ILE A 15 -2.42 7.83 0.78
N HIS A 16 -2.05 7.86 2.06
CA HIS A 16 -1.62 9.09 2.71
C HIS A 16 -0.35 9.65 2.04
N PRO A 17 -0.21 10.96 1.82
CA PRO A 17 0.94 11.55 1.11
C PRO A 17 2.30 11.31 1.78
N THR A 18 2.33 10.98 3.08
CA THR A 18 3.56 10.61 3.79
C THR A 18 3.85 9.11 3.79
N ALA A 19 2.94 8.29 3.24
CA ALA A 19 3.18 6.87 3.09
C ALA A 19 4.10 6.61 1.90
N ILE A 20 4.95 5.59 2.03
CA ILE A 20 5.88 5.19 1.00
C ILE A 20 5.44 3.84 0.46
N VAL A 21 5.16 3.79 -0.84
CA VAL A 21 4.84 2.55 -1.56
C VAL A 21 5.90 2.35 -2.63
N GLU A 22 6.65 1.27 -2.52
CA GLU A 22 7.69 0.94 -3.50
C GLU A 22 7.10 0.44 -4.82
N PRO A 23 7.77 0.73 -5.97
CA PRO A 23 7.35 0.22 -7.27
C PRO A 23 7.43 -1.32 -7.28
N GLY A 24 6.31 -1.97 -7.59
CA GLY A 24 6.15 -3.43 -7.58
C GLY A 24 5.15 -3.93 -6.54
N ALA A 25 4.74 -3.09 -5.59
CA ALA A 25 3.67 -3.42 -4.66
C ALA A 25 2.33 -3.61 -5.40
N GLU A 26 1.62 -4.68 -5.06
CA GLU A 26 0.29 -4.99 -5.59
C GLU A 26 -0.75 -4.59 -4.55
N LEU A 27 -1.64 -3.67 -4.92
CA LEU A 27 -2.69 -3.15 -4.04
C LEU A 27 -4.06 -3.55 -4.59
N GLY A 28 -4.85 -4.22 -3.76
CA GLY A 28 -6.24 -4.53 -4.04
C GLY A 28 -7.16 -3.30 -4.00
N THR A 29 -8.43 -3.56 -4.28
CA THR A 29 -9.51 -2.56 -4.34
C THR A 29 -9.80 -2.01 -2.94
N GLY A 30 -9.91 -0.70 -2.79
CA GLY A 30 -10.29 -0.07 -1.51
C GLY A 30 -9.26 -0.21 -0.37
N VAL A 31 -7.99 -0.45 -0.70
CA VAL A 31 -6.90 -0.44 0.29
C VAL A 31 -6.72 0.96 0.90
N ILE A 32 -6.46 1.04 2.20
CA ILE A 32 -6.21 2.30 2.91
C ILE A 32 -4.81 2.23 3.53
N ILE A 33 -3.96 3.19 3.18
CA ILE A 33 -2.59 3.31 3.70
C ILE A 33 -2.48 4.57 4.54
N GLY A 34 -2.32 4.39 5.84
CA GLY A 34 -2.19 5.48 6.81
C GLY A 34 -0.84 6.21 6.76
N PRO A 35 -0.73 7.36 7.44
CA PRO A 35 0.50 8.16 7.51
C PRO A 35 1.72 7.37 7.95
N PHE A 36 2.88 7.65 7.37
CA PHE A 36 4.17 7.03 7.71
C PHE A 36 4.21 5.50 7.54
N SER A 37 3.24 4.92 6.83
CA SER A 37 3.28 3.51 6.50
C SER A 37 4.27 3.26 5.37
N HIS A 38 4.85 2.06 5.35
CA HIS A 38 5.79 1.65 4.31
C HIS A 38 5.37 0.30 3.70
N VAL A 39 5.27 0.26 2.37
CA VAL A 39 4.92 -0.93 1.59
C VAL A 39 6.06 -1.27 0.63
N GLY A 40 6.67 -2.43 0.81
CA GLY A 40 7.79 -2.89 -0.01
C GLY A 40 7.39 -3.43 -1.39
N ARG A 41 8.37 -3.50 -2.30
CA ARG A 41 8.20 -3.87 -3.72
C ARG A 41 7.63 -5.26 -4.02
N ASN A 42 7.68 -6.20 -3.08
CA ASN A 42 7.19 -7.58 -3.29
C ASN A 42 6.01 -7.89 -2.34
N VAL A 43 5.25 -6.85 -1.98
CA VAL A 43 4.10 -6.95 -1.09
C VAL A 43 2.81 -6.98 -1.91
N THR A 44 1.94 -7.92 -1.57
CA THR A 44 0.59 -8.02 -2.12
C THR A 44 -0.41 -7.74 -1.01
N LEU A 45 -1.21 -6.68 -1.15
CA LEU A 45 -2.31 -6.34 -0.25
C LEU A 45 -3.64 -6.69 -0.90
N GLY A 46 -4.42 -7.56 -0.26
CA GLY A 46 -5.78 -7.88 -0.72
C GLY A 46 -6.76 -6.70 -0.60
N ASP A 47 -7.97 -6.89 -1.11
CA ASP A 47 -9.01 -5.86 -1.10
C ASP A 47 -9.37 -5.39 0.31
N ALA A 48 -9.70 -4.11 0.46
CA ALA A 48 -10.09 -3.48 1.72
C ALA A 48 -9.09 -3.68 2.88
N VAL A 49 -7.81 -3.87 2.57
CA VAL A 49 -6.74 -3.89 3.58
C VAL A 49 -6.52 -2.48 4.12
N VAL A 50 -6.33 -2.36 5.43
CA VAL A 50 -6.11 -1.09 6.11
C VAL A 50 -4.80 -1.12 6.90
N LEU A 51 -3.83 -0.33 6.47
CA LEU A 51 -2.61 -0.04 7.22
C LEU A 51 -2.85 1.20 8.07
N VAL A 52 -2.79 1.03 9.39
CA VAL A 52 -2.83 2.15 10.35
C VAL A 52 -1.49 2.89 10.33
N SER A 53 -1.46 4.12 10.84
CA SER A 53 -0.26 4.94 10.91
C SER A 53 0.94 4.19 11.49
N HIS A 54 2.11 4.35 10.87
CA HIS A 54 3.37 3.65 11.21
C HIS A 54 3.39 2.13 10.97
N ALA A 55 2.45 1.55 10.23
CA ALA A 55 2.52 0.16 9.83
C ALA A 55 3.56 -0.07 8.72
N VAL A 56 4.41 -1.08 8.89
CA VAL A 56 5.44 -1.45 7.90
C VAL A 56 5.17 -2.85 7.38
N VAL A 57 5.00 -2.99 6.07
CA VAL A 57 4.89 -4.27 5.37
C VAL A 57 5.97 -4.30 4.30
N ALA A 58 6.94 -5.20 4.46
CA ALA A 58 8.09 -5.30 3.57
C ALA A 58 8.41 -6.76 3.24
N GLY A 59 9.36 -6.97 2.33
CA GLY A 59 9.78 -8.30 1.90
C GLY A 59 8.76 -8.98 0.99
N ARG A 60 8.75 -10.32 1.00
CA ARG A 60 7.82 -11.17 0.23
C ARG A 60 6.61 -11.50 1.11
N THR A 61 5.67 -10.56 1.20
CA THR A 61 4.57 -10.63 2.15
C THR A 61 3.24 -10.48 1.44
N THR A 62 2.30 -11.38 1.74
CA THR A 62 0.94 -11.33 1.21
C THR A 62 -0.02 -11.13 2.38
N ILE A 63 -0.83 -10.08 2.30
CA ILE A 63 -1.88 -9.76 3.27
C ILE A 63 -3.23 -10.06 2.65
N GLY A 64 -4.02 -10.91 3.31
CA GLY A 64 -5.37 -11.26 2.86
C GLY A 64 -6.33 -10.06 2.90
N ALA A 65 -7.38 -10.12 2.09
CA ALA A 65 -8.42 -9.09 2.04
C ALA A 65 -9.07 -8.83 3.42
N ARG A 66 -9.56 -7.60 3.63
CA ARG A 66 -10.25 -7.12 4.84
C ARG A 66 -9.41 -7.24 6.12
N THR A 67 -8.08 -7.19 5.96
CA THR A 67 -7.14 -7.22 7.09
C THR A 67 -6.80 -5.80 7.53
N LYS A 68 -6.77 -5.57 8.84
CA LYS A 68 -6.37 -4.30 9.44
C LYS A 68 -5.12 -4.48 10.29
N ILE A 69 -4.07 -3.72 9.97
CA ILE A 69 -2.77 -3.80 10.61
C ILE A 69 -2.60 -2.57 11.51
N TYR A 70 -2.44 -2.83 12.81
CA TYR A 70 -2.16 -1.84 13.84
C TYR A 70 -0.66 -1.84 14.19
N PRO A 71 -0.13 -0.77 14.81
CA PRO A 71 1.25 -0.72 15.29
C PRO A 71 1.59 -1.82 16.31
#